data_AF-A0A7V5BCP3-F1
#
_entry.id   AF-A0A7V5BCP3-F1
#
_cell.length_a   1.000
_cell.length_b   1.000
_cell.length_c   1.000
_cell.angle_alpha   90.00
_cell.angle_beta   90.00
_cell.angle_gamma   90.00
#
_symmetry.space_group_name_H-M   'P 1'
#
loop_
_entity.id
_entity.type
_entity.pdbx_description
1 polymer ?
#
loop_
_entity_poly.entity_id
_entity_poly.type
_entity_poly.pdbx_seq_one_letter_code
_entity_poly.pdbx_strand_id
1 'polypeptide(L)'
;MKNGLTTTGYVLKEEKVSALKGHTVKNTFVININHPFPGYYGQAMVDQSVPRSIIFITKKEHSWESILRAKQRINKYLDLNVDISKSKVSMWNKKFDGIRAKGFSSFSEIEPVQKALIQEGFAMMKSRRMGDAEEALINLKKFYYLEPIDDGIFLDRARKEMSYVLLDKQVNWEVFRKITEQVKNNISDSSFDIANGAFYMDDGIVDMVRIFKPTIKPELLREIKNLYRKNVQKFG
;
A
#
# COMPACT_ATOMS: atom_id res chain seq x y z
N MET A 1 -0.85 26.16 -16.86
CA MET A 1 -0.29 24.87 -16.43
C MET A 1 -0.64 24.67 -14.97
N LYS A 2 -1.47 23.68 -14.60
CA LYS A 2 -1.69 23.36 -13.19
C LYS A 2 -0.44 22.62 -12.71
N ASN A 3 0.35 23.25 -11.86
CA ASN A 3 1.58 22.67 -11.32
C ASN A 3 1.23 21.40 -10.54
N GLY A 4 1.93 20.29 -10.80
CA GLY A 4 1.76 19.05 -10.05
C GLY A 4 2.16 19.23 -8.59
N LEU A 5 1.43 18.57 -7.69
CA LEU A 5 1.69 18.60 -6.24
C LEU A 5 2.56 17.40 -5.85
N THR A 6 3.46 17.60 -4.89
CA THR A 6 4.20 16.51 -4.24
C THR A 6 3.88 16.55 -2.76
N THR A 7 3.44 15.43 -2.20
CA THR A 7 3.08 15.34 -0.78
C THR A 7 3.46 13.95 -0.23
N THR A 8 3.26 13.76 1.07
CA THR A 8 3.40 12.47 1.75
C THR A 8 2.07 12.07 2.34
N GLY A 9 1.95 10.81 2.73
CA GLY A 9 0.71 10.33 3.34
C GLY A 9 0.77 8.85 3.60
N TYR A 10 -0.40 8.26 3.76
CA TYR A 10 -0.51 6.82 3.92
C TYR A 10 -1.63 6.21 3.08
N VAL A 11 -1.50 4.91 2.85
CA VAL A 11 -2.56 4.06 2.33
C VAL A 11 -2.79 2.89 3.27
N LEU A 12 -4.05 2.61 3.55
CA LEU A 12 -4.55 1.53 4.37
C LEU A 12 -5.33 0.57 3.47
N LYS A 13 -4.92 -0.70 3.44
CA LYS A 13 -5.56 -1.73 2.62
C LYS A 13 -5.50 -3.09 3.27
N GLU A 14 -6.50 -3.90 2.99
CA GLU A 14 -6.54 -5.30 3.38
C GLU A 14 -5.96 -6.15 2.25
N GLU A 15 -5.02 -7.03 2.59
CA GLU A 15 -4.38 -7.94 1.63
C GLU A 15 -4.33 -9.35 2.22
N LYS A 16 -4.41 -10.36 1.35
CA LYS A 16 -4.10 -11.74 1.71
C LYS A 16 -2.59 -11.92 1.82
N VAL A 17 -2.17 -12.51 2.93
CA VAL A 17 -0.76 -12.61 3.31
C VAL A 17 -0.41 -14.02 3.79
N SER A 18 0.85 -14.39 3.61
CA SER A 18 1.39 -15.65 4.10
C SER A 18 2.81 -15.46 4.65
N ALA A 19 3.28 -16.42 5.46
CA ALA A 19 4.69 -16.43 5.83
C ALA A 19 5.54 -16.87 4.62
N LEU A 20 6.60 -16.11 4.33
CA LEU A 20 7.58 -16.52 3.32
C LEU A 20 8.45 -17.65 3.88
N LYS A 21 8.46 -18.80 3.20
CA LYS A 21 9.26 -19.98 3.55
C LYS A 21 10.49 -20.01 2.61
N GLY A 22 11.69 -19.86 3.16
CA GLY A 22 12.93 -19.81 2.36
C GLY A 22 13.30 -18.40 1.90
N HIS A 23 14.47 -18.27 1.25
CA HIS A 23 15.03 -17.00 0.73
C HIS A 23 15.03 -15.86 1.74
N THR A 24 15.16 -16.19 3.02
CA THR A 24 15.09 -15.27 4.15
C THR A 24 16.12 -15.67 5.19
N VAL A 25 16.54 -14.69 5.99
CA VAL A 25 17.40 -14.95 7.14
C VAL A 25 16.67 -15.88 8.10
N LYS A 26 17.36 -16.94 8.55
CA LYS A 26 16.78 -17.97 9.42
C LYS A 26 16.10 -17.36 10.66
N ASN A 27 14.97 -17.95 11.05
CA ASN A 27 14.22 -17.59 12.25
C ASN A 27 13.75 -16.12 12.27
N THR A 28 13.44 -15.54 11.11
CA THR A 28 12.85 -14.20 11.01
C THR A 28 11.41 -14.27 10.51
N PHE A 29 10.58 -13.31 10.93
CA PHE A 29 9.20 -13.23 10.48
C PHE A 29 9.11 -12.33 9.25
N VAL A 30 8.90 -12.95 8.09
CA VAL A 30 8.79 -12.30 6.80
C VAL A 30 7.46 -12.67 6.17
N ILE A 31 6.71 -11.67 5.74
CA ILE A 31 5.39 -11.82 5.15
C ILE A 31 5.51 -11.64 3.64
N ASN A 32 4.92 -12.56 2.88
CA ASN A 32 4.70 -12.44 1.45
C ASN A 32 3.27 -11.96 1.15
N ILE A 33 3.13 -11.14 0.12
CA ILE A 33 1.84 -10.65 -0.38
C ILE A 33 1.65 -11.14 -1.81
N ASN A 34 0.94 -12.26 -1.95
CA ASN A 34 0.83 -13.01 -3.21
C ASN A 34 0.02 -12.24 -4.27
N HIS A 35 -1.07 -11.58 -3.85
CA HIS A 35 -2.03 -10.95 -4.76
C HIS A 35 -2.30 -9.49 -4.36
N PRO A 36 -1.47 -8.52 -4.78
CA PRO A 36 -1.82 -7.13 -4.61
C PRO A 36 -3.01 -6.78 -5.52
N PHE A 37 -3.99 -6.05 -4.97
CA PHE A 37 -5.15 -5.43 -5.67
C PHE A 37 -6.35 -6.36 -6.01
N PRO A 38 -6.92 -7.11 -5.05
CA PRO A 38 -7.95 -8.14 -5.28
C PRO A 38 -9.18 -7.67 -6.06
N GLY A 39 -9.50 -6.37 -6.08
CA GLY A 39 -10.68 -5.84 -6.77
C GLY A 39 -10.59 -5.71 -8.30
N TYR A 40 -9.43 -6.00 -8.91
CA TYR A 40 -9.24 -5.88 -10.36
C TYR A 40 -9.17 -7.25 -11.06
N TYR A 41 -10.07 -7.50 -12.01
CA TYR A 41 -10.22 -8.80 -12.71
C TYR A 41 -9.03 -9.20 -13.60
N GLY A 42 -8.10 -8.30 -13.92
CA GLY A 42 -6.92 -8.60 -14.76
C GLY A 42 -5.78 -9.38 -14.06
N GLN A 43 -6.03 -9.96 -12.89
CA GLN A 43 -5.01 -10.69 -12.10
C GLN A 43 -4.61 -12.06 -12.65
N ALA A 44 -5.33 -12.62 -13.64
CA ALA A 44 -5.09 -13.99 -14.10
C ALA A 44 -3.73 -14.20 -14.81
N MET A 45 -2.98 -13.13 -15.12
CA MET A 45 -1.71 -13.20 -15.86
C MET A 45 -0.47 -12.86 -15.01
N VAL A 46 -0.57 -13.03 -13.69
CA VAL A 46 0.53 -12.69 -12.77
C VAL A 46 1.58 -13.79 -12.74
N ASP A 47 2.79 -13.46 -13.19
CA ASP A 47 3.97 -14.30 -12.99
C ASP A 47 4.25 -14.49 -11.49
N GLN A 48 4.14 -15.74 -11.02
CA GLN A 48 4.38 -16.13 -9.64
C GLN A 48 5.87 -16.39 -9.34
N SER A 49 6.73 -16.36 -10.36
CA SER A 49 8.17 -16.60 -10.21
C SER A 49 8.91 -15.44 -9.54
N VAL A 50 8.29 -14.27 -9.45
CA VAL A 50 8.88 -13.05 -8.88
C VAL A 50 8.12 -12.54 -7.64
N PRO A 51 8.83 -12.20 -6.55
CA PRO A 51 8.19 -11.71 -5.34
C PRO A 51 7.70 -10.27 -5.52
N ARG A 52 6.39 -10.08 -5.50
CA ARG A 52 5.78 -8.76 -5.74
C ARG A 52 5.96 -7.79 -4.58
N SER A 53 5.86 -8.31 -3.36
CA SER A 53 5.80 -7.47 -2.18
C SER A 53 6.08 -8.28 -0.93
N ILE A 54 7.15 -7.93 -0.25
CA ILE A 54 7.62 -8.55 0.98
C ILE A 54 7.48 -7.57 2.13
N ILE A 55 7.14 -8.03 3.33
CA ILE A 55 7.21 -7.24 4.56
C ILE A 55 8.13 -7.94 5.55
N PHE A 56 9.21 -7.27 5.91
CA PHE A 56 10.12 -7.69 6.97
C PHE A 56 9.59 -7.18 8.31
N ILE A 57 9.18 -8.07 9.21
CA ILE A 57 8.64 -7.68 10.51
C ILE A 57 9.78 -7.39 11.49
N THR A 58 9.74 -6.19 12.07
CA THR A 58 10.76 -5.67 12.98
C THR A 58 10.32 -5.82 14.44
N LYS A 59 11.28 -5.88 15.36
CA LYS A 59 11.00 -5.99 16.81
C LYS A 59 10.36 -4.74 17.42
N LYS A 60 10.60 -3.58 16.81
CA LYS A 60 10.11 -2.28 17.27
C LYS A 60 9.79 -1.38 16.08
N GLU A 61 9.02 -0.33 16.34
CA GLU A 61 8.80 0.73 15.37
C GLU A 61 10.10 1.46 15.03
N HIS A 62 10.29 1.76 13.74
CA HIS A 62 11.38 2.60 13.24
C HIS A 62 10.81 3.87 12.60
N SER A 63 11.58 4.96 12.61
CA SER A 63 11.15 6.21 11.99
C SER A 63 11.09 6.06 10.47
N TRP A 64 10.25 6.84 9.81
CA TRP A 64 10.19 6.80 8.34
C TRP A 64 11.50 7.29 7.73
N GLU A 65 12.12 8.32 8.34
CA GLU A 65 13.41 8.84 7.92
C GLU A 65 14.52 7.78 7.98
N SER A 66 14.62 7.00 9.07
CA SER A 66 15.65 5.96 9.16
C SER A 66 15.49 4.91 8.06
N ILE A 67 14.24 4.55 7.75
CA ILE A 67 13.93 3.60 6.67
C ILE A 67 14.28 4.19 5.30
N LEU A 68 13.99 5.46 5.05
CA LEU A 68 14.33 6.12 3.78
C LEU A 68 15.84 6.26 3.56
N ARG A 69 16.60 6.59 4.62
CA ARG A 69 18.06 6.65 4.57
C ARG A 69 18.67 5.27 4.28
N ALA A 70 18.15 4.23 4.95
CA ALA A 70 18.56 2.86 4.70
C ALA A 70 18.23 2.40 3.28
N LYS A 71 17.05 2.75 2.74
CA LYS A 71 16.68 2.47 1.34
C LYS A 71 17.74 2.97 0.36
N GLN A 72 18.13 4.24 0.47
CA GLN A 72 19.11 4.86 -0.42
C GLN A 72 20.46 4.12 -0.37
N ARG A 73 20.90 3.79 0.84
CA ARG A 73 22.14 3.06 1.10
C ARG A 73 22.10 1.65 0.54
N ILE A 74 21.08 0.87 0.89
CA ILE A 74 20.90 -0.53 0.47
C ILE A 74 20.86 -0.64 -1.06
N ASN A 75 20.08 0.21 -1.73
CA ASN A 75 20.01 0.20 -3.20
C ASN A 75 21.37 0.50 -3.84
N LYS A 76 22.16 1.41 -3.24
CA LYS A 76 23.53 1.70 -3.70
C LYS A 76 24.49 0.54 -3.48
N TYR A 77 24.44 -0.12 -2.33
CA TYR A 77 25.40 -1.18 -1.98
C TYR A 77 25.13 -2.50 -2.70
N LEU A 78 23.86 -2.81 -2.94
CA LEU A 78 23.44 -4.05 -3.60
C LEU A 78 23.25 -3.89 -5.11
N ASP A 79 23.38 -2.67 -5.64
CA ASP A 79 23.06 -2.32 -7.03
C ASP A 79 21.65 -2.77 -7.45
N LEU A 80 20.67 -2.43 -6.59
CA LEU A 80 19.26 -2.78 -6.77
C LEU A 80 18.38 -1.52 -6.81
N ASN A 81 17.16 -1.66 -7.34
CA ASN A 81 16.14 -0.62 -7.30
C ASN A 81 14.90 -1.05 -6.50
N VAL A 82 15.14 -1.56 -5.28
CA VAL A 82 14.04 -2.00 -4.41
C VAL A 82 13.35 -0.79 -3.80
N ASP A 83 12.02 -0.76 -3.89
CA ASP A 83 11.20 0.22 -3.21
C ASP A 83 10.92 -0.21 -1.78
N ILE A 84 11.50 0.51 -0.81
CA ILE A 84 11.36 0.25 0.62
C ILE A 84 10.49 1.34 1.27
N SER A 85 9.50 0.92 2.05
CA SER A 85 8.55 1.81 2.73
C SER A 85 8.25 1.36 4.16
N LYS A 86 7.94 2.31 5.04
CA LYS A 86 7.46 2.02 6.39
C LYS A 86 6.08 1.35 6.32
N SER A 87 5.90 0.27 7.07
CA SER A 87 4.64 -0.47 7.13
C SER A 87 4.22 -0.80 8.55
N LYS A 88 2.92 -0.82 8.80
CA LYS A 88 2.31 -1.44 9.97
C LYS A 88 1.31 -2.48 9.50
N VAL A 89 1.33 -3.65 10.11
CA VAL A 89 0.47 -4.77 9.75
C VAL A 89 -0.41 -5.12 10.95
N SER A 90 -1.72 -5.13 10.77
CA SER A 90 -2.68 -5.55 11.79
C SER A 90 -3.32 -6.88 11.37
N MET A 91 -3.11 -7.91 12.18
CA MET A 91 -3.68 -9.26 12.00
C MET A 91 -3.75 -9.95 13.36
N TRP A 92 -4.66 -10.92 13.53
CA TRP A 92 -4.80 -11.70 14.78
C TRP A 92 -4.92 -10.83 16.05
N ASN A 93 -5.66 -9.72 15.96
CA ASN A 93 -5.79 -8.71 17.02
C ASN A 93 -4.45 -8.15 17.54
N LYS A 94 -3.39 -8.20 16.71
CA LYS A 94 -2.06 -7.68 17.01
C LYS A 94 -1.62 -6.72 15.92
N LYS A 95 -0.76 -5.77 16.32
CA LYS A 95 -0.08 -4.84 15.41
C LYS A 95 1.39 -5.19 15.34
N PHE A 96 1.93 -5.20 14.14
CA PHE A 96 3.32 -5.49 13.84
C PHE A 96 3.93 -4.33 13.08
N ASP A 97 5.06 -3.84 13.55
CA ASP A 97 5.88 -2.90 12.79
C ASP A 97 6.73 -3.64 11.77
N GLY A 98 6.83 -3.11 10.57
CA GLY A 98 7.64 -3.72 9.54
C GLY A 98 8.08 -2.78 8.44
N ILE A 99 8.86 -3.34 7.53
CA ILE A 99 9.42 -2.65 6.38
C ILE A 99 8.92 -3.38 5.14
N ARG A 100 8.12 -2.72 4.31
CA ARG A 100 7.65 -3.28 3.04
C ARG A 100 8.68 -3.01 1.96
N ALA A 101 9.03 -4.04 1.20
CA ALA A 101 9.93 -3.98 0.06
C ALA A 101 9.23 -4.51 -1.20
N LYS A 102 9.47 -3.87 -2.35
CA LYS A 102 8.93 -4.23 -3.67
C LYS A 102 9.97 -4.01 -4.77
N GLY A 103 9.72 -4.54 -5.95
CA GLY A 103 10.59 -4.34 -7.11
C GLY A 103 11.77 -5.31 -7.14
N PHE A 104 11.62 -6.45 -6.47
CA PHE A 104 12.56 -7.55 -6.57
C PHE A 104 12.48 -8.20 -7.96
N SER A 105 13.62 -8.50 -8.55
CA SER A 105 13.69 -9.25 -9.82
C SER A 105 13.54 -10.76 -9.60
N SER A 106 13.82 -11.26 -8.39
CA SER A 106 13.73 -12.67 -8.03
C SER A 106 13.69 -12.89 -6.51
N PHE A 107 13.30 -14.08 -6.06
CA PHE A 107 13.31 -14.45 -4.64
C PHE A 107 14.71 -14.43 -4.01
N SER A 108 15.79 -14.63 -4.78
CA SER A 108 17.15 -14.64 -4.24
C SER A 108 17.62 -13.26 -3.74
N GLU A 109 16.97 -12.17 -4.16
CA GLU A 109 17.28 -10.82 -3.67
C GLU A 109 16.73 -10.52 -2.27
N ILE A 110 15.77 -11.30 -1.79
CA ILE A 110 15.08 -11.04 -0.51
C ILE A 110 16.04 -11.15 0.67
N GLU A 111 16.81 -12.23 0.76
CA GLU A 111 17.75 -12.46 1.86
C GLU A 111 18.88 -11.41 1.90
N PRO A 112 19.54 -11.05 0.77
CA PRO A 112 20.48 -9.93 0.73
C PRO A 112 19.89 -8.62 1.24
N VAL A 113 18.70 -8.23 0.77
CA VAL A 113 18.03 -7.00 1.24
C VAL A 113 17.72 -7.08 2.73
N GLN A 114 17.27 -8.24 3.21
CA GLN A 114 17.01 -8.44 4.63
C GLN A 114 18.28 -8.33 5.48
N LYS A 115 19.39 -8.91 5.04
CA LYS A 115 20.70 -8.81 5.71
C LYS A 115 21.18 -7.37 5.74
N ALA A 116 21.03 -6.63 4.65
CA ALA A 116 21.39 -5.22 4.59
C ALA A 116 20.53 -4.38 5.55
N LEU A 117 19.22 -4.65 5.67
CA LEU A 117 18.40 -4.03 6.71
C LEU A 117 18.90 -4.37 8.13
N ILE A 118 19.30 -5.61 8.39
CA ILE A 118 19.86 -5.98 9.70
C ILE A 118 21.16 -5.20 10.00
N GLN A 119 22.04 -5.07 9.01
CA GLN A 119 23.29 -4.29 9.12
C GLN A 119 23.03 -2.80 9.37
N GLU A 120 21.95 -2.27 8.80
CA GLU A 120 21.45 -0.90 9.03
C GLU A 120 20.76 -0.71 10.39
N GLY A 121 20.71 -1.76 11.23
CA GLY A 121 20.19 -1.70 12.60
C GLY A 121 18.71 -2.05 12.76
N PHE A 122 18.05 -2.59 11.73
CA PHE A 122 16.67 -3.06 11.81
C PHE A 122 16.61 -4.47 12.39
N ALA A 123 16.34 -4.58 13.70
CA ALA A 123 16.23 -5.87 14.37
C ALA A 123 14.94 -6.61 13.95
N MET A 124 15.09 -7.82 13.40
CA MET A 124 13.97 -8.63 12.90
C MET A 124 13.25 -9.39 14.03
N MET A 125 11.92 -9.51 13.90
CA MET A 125 11.11 -10.34 14.78
C MET A 125 11.35 -11.83 14.48
N LYS A 126 11.28 -12.69 15.51
CA LYS A 126 11.36 -14.14 15.34
C LYS A 126 10.18 -14.66 14.53
N SER A 127 10.42 -15.70 13.73
CA SER A 127 9.39 -16.33 12.89
C SER A 127 8.18 -16.79 13.72
N ARG A 128 7.01 -16.78 13.08
CA ARG A 128 5.74 -17.26 13.65
C ARG A 128 5.04 -18.15 12.64
N ARG A 129 4.24 -19.09 13.14
CA ARG A 129 3.34 -19.87 12.30
C ARG A 129 2.26 -18.95 11.74
N MET A 130 1.94 -19.13 10.47
CA MET A 130 0.98 -18.33 9.71
C MET A 130 0.36 -19.24 8.65
N GLY A 131 -0.96 -19.11 8.42
CA GLY A 131 -1.60 -19.79 7.29
C GLY A 131 -1.11 -19.26 5.94
N ASP A 132 -1.50 -19.94 4.86
CA ASP A 132 -1.07 -19.59 3.51
C ASP A 132 -1.92 -18.46 2.86
N ALA A 133 -3.00 -18.01 3.52
CA ALA A 133 -3.89 -16.95 3.04
C ALA A 133 -4.63 -16.20 4.17
N GLU A 134 -3.89 -15.63 5.11
CA GLU A 134 -4.46 -14.84 6.22
C GLU A 134 -4.85 -13.42 5.74
N GLU A 135 -5.89 -12.84 6.32
CA GLU A 135 -6.25 -11.44 6.07
C GLU A 135 -5.45 -10.51 6.98
N ALA A 136 -4.85 -9.47 6.39
CA ALA A 136 -4.13 -8.46 7.14
C ALA A 136 -4.41 -7.06 6.64
N LEU A 137 -4.63 -6.15 7.59
CA LEU A 137 -4.77 -4.73 7.33
C LEU A 137 -3.40 -4.06 7.37
N ILE A 138 -2.96 -3.52 6.24
CA ILE A 138 -1.62 -2.99 6.01
C ILE A 138 -1.69 -1.48 5.80
N ASN A 139 -1.00 -0.74 6.67
CA ASN A 139 -0.79 0.70 6.55
C ASN A 139 0.62 0.97 6.01
N LEU A 140 0.74 1.74 4.94
CA LEU A 140 2.01 2.11 4.30
C LEU A 140 2.17 3.61 4.24
N LYS A 141 3.33 4.11 4.67
CA LYS A 141 3.70 5.51 4.45
C LYS A 141 4.42 5.66 3.11
N LYS A 142 4.00 6.62 2.28
CA LYS A 142 4.58 6.82 0.94
C LYS A 142 4.56 8.29 0.50
N PHE A 143 5.34 8.57 -0.54
CA PHE A 143 5.29 9.82 -1.31
C PHE A 143 4.20 9.74 -2.38
N TYR A 144 3.59 10.87 -2.68
CA TYR A 144 2.58 11.04 -3.72
C TYR A 144 2.98 12.16 -4.66
N TYR A 145 2.87 11.91 -5.95
CA TYR A 145 3.11 12.88 -7.02
C TYR A 145 1.79 13.09 -7.74
N LEU A 146 1.06 14.12 -7.36
CA LEU A 146 -0.33 14.32 -7.74
C LEU A 146 -0.45 15.29 -8.91
N GLU A 147 -1.33 14.97 -9.85
CA GLU A 147 -1.76 15.85 -10.93
C GLU A 147 -3.27 16.10 -10.77
N PRO A 148 -3.70 17.34 -10.46
CA PRO A 148 -5.11 17.65 -10.32
C PRO A 148 -5.80 17.64 -11.69
N ILE A 149 -6.82 16.79 -11.85
CA ILE A 149 -7.59 16.70 -13.08
C ILE A 149 -9.02 17.24 -12.94
N ASP A 150 -9.52 17.31 -11.71
CA ASP A 150 -10.82 17.89 -11.37
C ASP A 150 -10.80 18.33 -9.89
N ASP A 151 -11.84 19.03 -9.45
CA ASP A 151 -12.02 19.35 -8.03
C ASP A 151 -11.97 18.06 -7.20
N GLY A 152 -11.09 18.00 -6.20
CA GLY A 152 -10.90 16.84 -5.33
C GLY A 152 -10.53 15.52 -6.03
N ILE A 153 -10.07 15.55 -7.28
CA ILE A 153 -9.67 14.36 -8.06
C ILE A 153 -8.25 14.55 -8.60
N PHE A 154 -7.39 13.57 -8.33
CA PHE A 154 -5.99 13.58 -8.72
C PHE A 154 -5.59 12.28 -9.43
N LEU A 155 -4.65 12.39 -10.38
CA LEU A 155 -3.90 11.26 -10.92
C LEU A 155 -2.52 11.17 -10.27
N ASP A 156 -1.94 9.97 -10.21
CA ASP A 156 -0.54 9.81 -9.88
C ASP A 156 0.32 10.05 -11.14
N ARG A 157 1.25 11.01 -11.07
CA ARG A 157 2.13 11.39 -12.18
C ARG A 157 3.07 10.27 -12.60
N ALA A 158 3.48 9.42 -11.66
CA ALA A 158 4.42 8.33 -11.92
C ALA A 158 3.69 7.04 -12.30
N ARG A 159 2.47 6.83 -11.81
CA ARG A 159 1.67 5.61 -12.04
C ARG A 159 0.27 5.97 -12.52
N LYS A 160 0.11 6.16 -13.82
CA LYS A 160 -1.14 6.64 -14.44
C LYS A 160 -2.36 5.74 -14.16
N GLU A 161 -2.14 4.50 -13.77
CA GLU A 161 -3.16 3.55 -13.33
C GLU A 161 -3.68 3.79 -11.89
N MET A 162 -3.07 4.74 -11.17
CA MET A 162 -3.45 5.15 -9.82
C MET A 162 -4.10 6.54 -9.86
N SER A 163 -5.24 6.66 -9.20
CA SER A 163 -5.99 7.90 -9.05
C SER A 163 -6.49 8.04 -7.62
N TYR A 164 -6.86 9.25 -7.24
CA TYR A 164 -7.20 9.62 -5.88
C TYR A 164 -8.41 10.54 -5.87
N VAL A 165 -9.32 10.28 -4.94
CA VAL A 165 -10.53 11.07 -4.71
C VAL A 165 -10.53 11.52 -3.26
N LEU A 166 -10.65 12.82 -3.01
CA LEU A 166 -10.72 13.36 -1.65
C LEU A 166 -12.06 13.03 -0.98
N LEU A 167 -12.01 12.88 0.33
CA LEU A 167 -13.19 12.70 1.19
C LEU A 167 -13.38 13.93 2.08
N ASP A 168 -14.65 14.28 2.33
CA ASP A 168 -15.02 15.42 3.18
C ASP A 168 -14.79 15.13 4.68
N LYS A 169 -14.63 13.86 5.06
CA LYS A 169 -14.43 13.41 6.45
C LYS A 169 -13.60 12.13 6.51
N GLN A 170 -12.92 11.95 7.64
CA GLN A 170 -12.27 10.69 7.98
C GLN A 170 -13.29 9.57 8.16
N VAL A 171 -12.97 8.40 7.61
CA VAL A 171 -13.72 7.16 7.85
C VAL A 171 -12.79 6.08 8.38
N ASN A 172 -13.21 5.40 9.45
CA ASN A 172 -12.50 4.24 9.96
C ASN A 172 -12.60 3.05 8.97
N TRP A 173 -11.77 2.03 9.17
CA TRP A 173 -11.70 0.88 8.24
C TRP A 173 -13.04 0.14 8.07
N GLU A 174 -13.80 -0.05 9.15
CA GLU A 174 -15.06 -0.79 9.09
C GLU A 174 -16.13 -0.04 8.32
N VAL A 175 -16.25 1.26 8.56
CA VAL A 175 -17.14 2.15 7.80
C VAL A 175 -16.70 2.23 6.35
N PHE A 176 -15.39 2.36 6.10
CA PHE A 176 -14.83 2.38 4.76
C PHE A 176 -15.18 1.11 3.96
N ARG A 177 -15.08 -0.09 4.56
CA ARG A 177 -15.47 -1.35 3.89
C ARG A 177 -16.94 -1.34 3.48
N LYS A 178 -17.85 -0.96 4.40
CA LYS A 178 -19.29 -0.86 4.12
C LYS A 178 -19.61 0.14 3.01
N ILE A 179 -18.94 1.30 3.03
CA ILE A 179 -19.08 2.31 1.97
C ILE A 179 -18.58 1.73 0.64
N THR A 180 -17.40 1.10 0.64
CA THR A 180 -16.80 0.52 -0.57
C THR A 180 -17.72 -0.50 -1.22
N GLU A 181 -18.34 -1.38 -0.43
CA GLU A 181 -19.34 -2.35 -0.91
C GLU A 181 -20.53 -1.65 -1.57
N GLN A 182 -21.08 -0.60 -0.95
CA GLN A 182 -22.17 0.17 -1.55
C GLN A 182 -21.76 0.89 -2.82
N VAL A 183 -20.56 1.47 -2.88
CA VAL A 183 -20.05 2.09 -4.11
C VAL A 183 -19.91 1.04 -5.22
N LYS A 184 -19.33 -0.11 -4.92
CA LYS A 184 -19.13 -1.22 -5.88
C LYS A 184 -20.45 -1.74 -6.46
N ASN A 185 -21.51 -1.76 -5.67
CA ASN A 185 -22.83 -2.24 -6.10
C ASN A 185 -23.63 -1.21 -6.91
N ASN A 186 -23.27 0.07 -6.86
CA ASN A 186 -24.04 1.17 -7.45
C ASN A 186 -23.26 1.94 -8.53
N ILE A 187 -22.14 1.39 -9.01
CA ILE A 187 -21.27 2.03 -10.00
C ILE A 187 -21.39 1.35 -11.36
N SER A 188 -21.28 2.14 -12.43
CA SER A 188 -21.33 1.67 -13.82
C SER A 188 -20.26 0.61 -14.17
N ASP A 189 -19.06 0.71 -13.60
CA ASP A 189 -17.96 -0.24 -13.81
C ASP A 189 -17.24 -0.49 -12.49
N SER A 190 -17.47 -1.65 -11.89
CA SER A 190 -16.89 -2.04 -10.59
C SER A 190 -15.51 -2.71 -10.70
N SER A 191 -14.90 -2.78 -11.89
CA SER A 191 -13.60 -3.42 -12.11
C SER A 191 -12.44 -2.46 -11.79
N PHE A 192 -12.14 -2.32 -10.50
CA PHE A 192 -11.04 -1.49 -9.98
C PHE A 192 -10.68 -1.94 -8.57
N ASP A 193 -9.49 -1.59 -8.08
CA ASP A 193 -9.12 -1.83 -6.69
C ASP A 193 -9.14 -0.53 -5.89
N ILE A 194 -9.57 -0.59 -4.63
CA ILE A 194 -9.75 0.59 -3.77
C ILE A 194 -8.95 0.43 -2.48
N ALA A 195 -8.39 1.54 -1.99
CA ALA A 195 -7.79 1.61 -0.67
C ALA A 195 -8.12 2.93 0.03
N ASN A 196 -8.22 2.89 1.34
CA ASN A 196 -8.37 4.08 2.19
C ASN A 196 -7.00 4.75 2.33
N GLY A 197 -6.94 6.06 2.50
CA GLY A 197 -5.70 6.74 2.80
C GLY A 197 -5.91 8.19 3.19
N ALA A 198 -4.80 8.87 3.38
CA ALA A 198 -4.80 10.31 3.55
C ALA A 198 -3.50 10.93 3.03
N PHE A 199 -3.59 12.19 2.64
CA PHE A 199 -2.44 13.05 2.37
C PHE A 199 -2.13 13.93 3.58
N TYR A 200 -0.87 14.29 3.74
CA TYR A 200 -0.40 15.28 4.70
C TYR A 200 -0.11 16.57 3.92
N MET A 201 -1.07 17.47 3.91
CA MET A 201 -0.99 18.76 3.21
C MET A 201 -0.78 19.90 4.22
N ASP A 202 -0.50 21.10 3.72
CA ASP A 202 0.11 22.22 4.46
C ASP A 202 -0.45 22.47 5.88
N ASP A 203 -1.77 22.38 6.06
CA ASP A 203 -2.47 22.67 7.31
C ASP A 203 -3.13 21.44 7.98
N GLY A 204 -2.92 20.22 7.46
CA GLY A 204 -3.50 19.04 8.07
C GLY A 204 -3.50 17.76 7.27
N ILE A 205 -4.48 16.93 7.59
CA ILE A 205 -4.69 15.61 6.98
C ILE A 205 -5.90 15.70 6.07
N VAL A 206 -5.72 15.32 4.82
CA VAL A 206 -6.80 15.26 3.82
C VAL A 206 -7.07 13.79 3.51
N ASP A 207 -8.22 13.29 3.96
CA ASP A 207 -8.64 11.91 3.71
C ASP A 207 -8.94 11.68 2.23
N MET A 208 -8.63 10.48 1.75
CA MET A 208 -8.81 10.13 0.35
C MET A 208 -9.07 8.64 0.15
N VAL A 209 -9.61 8.34 -1.03
CA VAL A 209 -9.70 6.99 -1.57
C VAL A 209 -8.73 6.88 -2.74
N ARG A 210 -7.84 5.90 -2.70
CA ARG A 210 -7.00 5.54 -3.85
C ARG A 210 -7.72 4.49 -4.67
N ILE A 211 -7.85 4.78 -5.96
CA ILE A 211 -8.39 3.87 -6.97
C ILE A 211 -7.25 3.38 -7.86
N PHE A 212 -7.21 2.08 -8.12
CA PHE A 212 -6.35 1.46 -9.13
C PHE A 212 -7.19 0.87 -10.25
N LYS A 213 -6.94 1.34 -11.47
CA LYS A 213 -7.54 0.84 -12.70
C LYS A 213 -6.62 1.24 -13.87
N PRO A 214 -6.08 0.29 -14.67
CA PRO A 214 -5.12 0.59 -15.75
C PRO A 214 -5.57 1.66 -16.74
N THR A 215 -6.86 1.63 -17.09
CA THR A 215 -7.49 2.65 -17.91
C THR A 215 -8.74 3.14 -17.20
N ILE A 216 -8.69 4.36 -16.69
CA ILE A 216 -9.81 4.99 -16.00
C ILE A 216 -10.25 6.26 -16.70
N LYS A 217 -11.55 6.38 -16.95
CA LYS A 217 -12.14 7.58 -17.53
C LYS A 217 -12.43 8.60 -16.43
N PRO A 218 -12.24 9.91 -16.66
CA PRO A 218 -12.59 10.94 -15.68
C PRO A 218 -14.03 10.87 -15.19
N GLU A 219 -14.97 10.44 -16.04
CA GLU A 219 -16.39 10.29 -15.69
C GLU A 219 -16.60 9.26 -14.58
N LEU A 220 -15.87 8.13 -14.64
CA LEU A 220 -15.92 7.10 -13.60
C LEU A 220 -15.38 7.64 -12.27
N LEU A 221 -14.32 8.46 -12.30
CA LEU A 221 -13.77 9.07 -11.08
C LEU A 221 -14.76 10.04 -10.44
N ARG A 222 -15.50 10.82 -11.23
CA ARG A 222 -16.57 11.69 -10.74
C ARG A 222 -17.70 10.88 -10.11
N GLU A 223 -18.10 9.78 -10.75
CA GLU A 223 -19.10 8.86 -10.21
C GLU A 223 -18.67 8.27 -8.86
N ILE A 224 -17.42 7.77 -8.78
CA ILE A 224 -16.82 7.28 -7.52
C ILE A 224 -16.86 8.37 -6.45
N LYS A 225 -16.39 9.59 -6.76
CA LYS A 225 -16.41 10.72 -5.81
C LYS A 225 -17.80 11.00 -5.27
N ASN A 226 -18.80 11.08 -6.15
CA ASN A 226 -20.17 11.36 -5.76
C ASN A 226 -20.76 10.25 -4.87
N LEU A 227 -20.52 8.98 -5.22
CA LEU A 227 -20.97 7.84 -4.43
C LEU A 227 -20.31 7.80 -3.06
N TYR A 228 -19.00 8.03 -2.97
CA TYR A 228 -18.30 8.12 -1.68
C TYR A 228 -18.83 9.27 -0.84
N ARG A 229 -18.95 10.47 -1.41
CA ARG A 229 -19.45 11.65 -0.69
C ARG A 229 -20.83 11.42 -0.09
N LYS A 230 -21.76 10.87 -0.89
CA LYS A 230 -23.12 10.51 -0.43
C LYS A 230 -23.10 9.52 0.74
N ASN A 231 -22.26 8.49 0.65
CA ASN A 231 -22.21 7.43 1.67
C ASN A 231 -21.45 7.86 2.93
N VAL A 232 -20.38 8.66 2.80
CA VAL A 232 -19.67 9.24 3.96
C VAL A 232 -20.62 10.11 4.78
N GLN A 233 -21.46 10.95 4.16
CA GLN A 233 -22.46 11.74 4.88
C GLN A 233 -23.50 10.90 5.63
N LYS A 234 -23.78 9.69 5.14
CA LYS A 234 -24.76 8.77 5.73
C LYS A 234 -24.19 7.95 6.89
N PHE A 235 -22.92 7.56 6.81
CA PHE A 235 -22.29 6.60 7.74
C PHE A 235 -21.17 7.19 8.61
N GLY A 236 -20.74 8.43 8.37
CA GLY A 236 -19.62 9.11 9.04
C GLY A 236 -20.02 10.42 9.72
#